data_AF-A0A968L9Y9-F1
#
_entry.id   AF-A0A968L9Y9-F1
#
_cell.length_a   1.000
_cell.length_b   1.000
_cell.length_c   1.000
_cell.angle_alpha   90.00
_cell.angle_beta   90.00
_cell.angle_gamma   90.00
#
_symmetry.space_group_name_H-M   'P 1'
#
loop_
_entity.id
_entity.type
_entity.pdbx_description
1 polymer ?
#
loop_
_entity_poly.entity_id
_entity_poly.type
_entity_poly.pdbx_seq_one_letter_code
_entity_poly.pdbx_strand_id
1 'polypeptide(L)'
;MDTSLEKIRDLAASRGSNYVKGPSNIEELPEKLAELGVLLLEKSKLVGTLHADSLKHELIEIQNKVDDLRKALFANKLLAK
;
A
#
# COMPACT_ATOMS: atom_id res chain seq x y z
N MET A 1 0.16 -22.47 3.17
CA MET A 1 -0.20 -21.18 2.53
C MET A 1 -0.28 -21.43 1.04
N ASP A 2 -1.11 -20.71 0.28
CA ASP A 2 -1.18 -20.88 -1.18
C ASP A 2 0.18 -20.49 -1.79
N THR A 3 0.83 -21.44 -2.46
CA THR A 3 2.17 -21.28 -3.08
C THR A 3 2.20 -20.15 -4.10
N SER A 4 1.06 -19.81 -4.71
CA SER A 4 0.94 -18.70 -5.65
C SER A 4 1.00 -17.36 -4.93
N LEU A 5 0.32 -17.26 -3.78
CA LEU A 5 0.31 -16.06 -2.95
C LEU A 5 1.69 -15.76 -2.36
N GLU A 6 2.42 -16.81 -1.96
CA GLU A 6 3.78 -16.69 -1.44
C GLU A 6 4.75 -16.14 -2.48
N LYS A 7 4.70 -16.67 -3.71
CA LYS A 7 5.49 -16.14 -4.84
C LYS A 7 5.19 -14.68 -5.14
N ILE A 8 3.92 -14.27 -5.10
CA ILE A 8 3.52 -12.88 -5.33
C ILE A 8 4.09 -11.96 -4.24
N ARG A 9 4.06 -12.40 -2.97
CA ARG A 9 4.65 -11.65 -1.86
C ARG A 9 6.16 -11.52 -1.97
N ASP A 10 6.84 -12.59 -2.39
CA ASP A 10 8.29 -12.57 -2.62
C ASP A 10 8.68 -11.63 -3.77
N LEU A 11 7.90 -11.63 -4.85
CA LEU A 11 8.08 -10.71 -5.97
C LEU A 11 7.87 -9.24 -5.55
N ALA A 12 6.81 -8.97 -4.77
CA ALA A 12 6.54 -7.64 -4.27
C ALA A 12 7.67 -7.16 -3.33
N ALA A 13 8.12 -8.02 -2.42
CA ALA A 13 9.20 -7.70 -1.49
C ALA A 13 10.55 -7.48 -2.18
N SER A 14 10.85 -8.20 -3.27
CA SER A 14 12.11 -8.01 -4.02
C SER A 14 12.09 -6.73 -4.85
N ARG A 15 10.92 -6.31 -5.35
CA ARG A 15 10.76 -5.04 -6.06
C ARG A 15 10.81 -3.84 -5.12
N GLY A 16 10.16 -3.95 -3.96
CA GLY A 16 9.85 -2.84 -3.08
C GLY A 16 8.74 -1.94 -3.63
N SER A 17 8.18 -1.11 -2.75
CA SER A 17 7.18 -0.10 -3.10
C SER A 17 7.78 1.31 -3.16
N ASN A 18 7.43 2.05 -4.23
CA ASN A 18 7.69 3.47 -4.38
C ASN A 18 6.49 4.33 -3.96
N TYR A 19 5.61 3.82 -3.09
CA TYR A 19 4.43 4.55 -2.68
C TYR A 19 4.78 5.84 -1.92
N VAL A 20 4.49 6.98 -2.54
CA VAL A 20 4.65 8.32 -1.97
C VAL A 20 3.29 8.92 -1.60
N LYS A 21 3.19 9.43 -0.36
CA LYS A 21 2.01 10.16 0.13
C LYS A 21 1.91 11.53 -0.55
N GLY A 22 0.69 12.02 -0.77
CA GLY A 22 0.48 13.35 -1.31
C GLY A 22 -0.64 13.44 -2.35
N PRO A 23 -0.87 14.65 -2.90
CA PRO A 23 -1.81 14.83 -3.99
C PRO A 23 -1.38 13.99 -5.21
N SER A 24 -2.35 13.54 -5.99
CA SER A 24 -2.10 12.80 -7.22
C SER A 24 -3.21 13.11 -8.22
N ASN A 25 -2.82 13.27 -9.47
CA ASN A 25 -3.75 13.53 -10.56
C ASN A 25 -4.47 12.23 -10.95
N ILE A 26 -5.56 12.35 -11.72
CA ILE A 26 -6.35 11.18 -12.11
C ILE A 26 -5.54 10.18 -12.95
N GLU A 27 -4.59 10.68 -13.76
CA GLU A 27 -3.68 9.89 -14.58
C GLU A 27 -2.67 9.09 -13.74
N GLU A 28 -2.33 9.57 -12.55
CA GLU A 28 -1.34 8.96 -11.64
C GLU A 28 -1.99 7.96 -10.67
N LEU A 29 -3.32 7.97 -10.54
CA LEU A 29 -4.05 7.08 -9.63
C LEU A 29 -3.79 5.58 -9.88
N PRO A 30 -3.76 5.08 -11.14
CA PRO A 30 -3.47 3.67 -11.39
C PRO A 30 -2.09 3.26 -10.88
N GLU A 31 -1.08 4.09 -11.11
CA GLU A 31 0.29 3.85 -10.64
C GLU A 31 0.34 3.88 -9.12
N LYS A 32 -0.25 4.90 -8.49
CA LYS A 32 -0.29 5.02 -7.03
C LYS A 32 -1.04 3.87 -6.36
N LEU A 33 -2.12 3.37 -6.97
CA LEU A 33 -2.84 2.18 -6.52
C LEU A 33 -1.96 0.92 -6.64
N ALA A 34 -1.26 0.74 -7.75
CA ALA A 34 -0.35 -0.39 -7.94
C ALA A 34 0.81 -0.37 -6.93
N GLU A 35 1.42 0.79 -6.69
CA GLU A 35 2.47 0.97 -5.69
C GLU A 35 1.99 0.67 -4.27
N LEU A 36 0.74 1.03 -3.93
CA LEU A 36 0.15 0.65 -2.65
C LEU A 36 -0.05 -0.86 -2.55
N GLY A 37 -0.50 -1.50 -3.62
CA GLY A 37 -0.67 -2.96 -3.67
C GLY A 37 0.65 -3.70 -3.38
N VAL A 38 1.74 -3.25 -3.99
CA VAL A 38 3.09 -3.81 -3.73
C VAL A 38 3.51 -3.60 -2.28
N LEU A 39 3.28 -2.42 -1.71
CA LEU A 39 3.57 -2.14 -0.30
C LEU A 39 2.83 -3.10 0.63
N LEU A 40 1.52 -3.31 0.41
CA LEU A 40 0.71 -4.18 1.26
C LEU A 40 1.19 -5.63 1.20
N LEU A 41 1.55 -6.11 0.01
CA LEU A 41 2.10 -7.45 -0.17
C LEU A 41 3.44 -7.61 0.53
N GLU A 42 4.33 -6.62 0.41
CA GLU A 42 5.61 -6.60 1.11
C GLU A 42 5.42 -6.62 2.64
N LYS A 43 4.66 -5.67 3.20
CA LYS A 43 4.44 -5.56 4.64
C LYS A 43 3.71 -6.78 5.22
N SER A 44 2.85 -7.44 4.44
CA SER A 44 2.19 -8.67 4.89
C SER A 44 3.18 -9.76 5.30
N LYS A 45 4.38 -9.80 4.70
CA LYS A 45 5.49 -10.73 5.05
C LYS A 45 6.08 -10.46 6.42
N LEU A 46 6.06 -9.21 6.86
CA LEU A 46 6.62 -8.78 8.13
C LEU A 46 5.57 -8.82 9.25
N VAL A 47 4.33 -8.44 8.97
CA VAL A 47 3.26 -8.31 10.00
C VAL A 47 3.08 -9.58 10.83
N GLY A 48 3.21 -10.77 10.23
CA GLY A 48 3.10 -12.05 10.95
C GLY A 48 4.25 -12.37 11.90
N THR A 49 5.36 -11.64 11.82
CA THR A 49 6.58 -11.88 12.62
C THR A 49 6.87 -10.79 13.65
N LEU A 50 6.11 -9.69 13.64
CA LEU A 50 6.32 -8.54 14.52
C LEU A 50 5.63 -8.71 15.89
N HIS A 51 6.29 -8.20 16.95
CA HIS A 51 5.71 -8.10 18.29
C HIS A 51 4.89 -6.82 18.48
N ALA A 52 4.05 -6.79 19.52
CA ALA A 52 2.94 -5.85 19.73
C ALA A 52 3.22 -4.38 19.34
N ASP A 53 4.29 -3.76 19.88
CA ASP A 53 4.58 -2.35 19.60
C ASP A 53 5.02 -2.11 18.15
N SER A 54 5.91 -2.95 17.62
CA SER A 54 6.35 -2.88 16.22
C SER A 54 5.20 -3.16 15.25
N LEU A 55 4.33 -4.12 15.59
CA LEU A 55 3.12 -4.44 14.83
C LEU A 55 2.17 -3.24 14.80
N LYS A 56 1.94 -2.59 15.95
CA LYS A 56 1.10 -1.40 16.04
C LYS A 56 1.64 -0.27 15.17
N HIS A 57 2.95 0.00 15.24
CA HIS A 57 3.57 1.02 14.40
C HIS A 57 3.39 0.73 12.91
N GLU A 58 3.57 -0.52 12.52
CA GLU A 58 3.44 -0.94 11.13
C GLU A 58 2.00 -0.83 10.61
N LEU A 59 1.01 -1.25 11.42
CA LEU A 59 -0.40 -1.10 11.07
C LEU A 59 -0.82 0.37 10.94
N ILE A 60 -0.29 1.25 11.79
CA ILE A 60 -0.51 2.70 11.67
C ILE A 60 0.11 3.24 10.38
N GLU A 61 1.31 2.78 10.00
CA GLU A 61 1.92 3.19 8.73
C GLU A 61 1.07 2.79 7.53
N ILE A 62 0.63 1.53 7.49
CA ILE A 62 -0.27 0.97 6.47
C ILE A 62 -1.56 1.79 6.39
N GLN A 63 -2.22 2.01 7.54
CA GLN A 63 -3.47 2.77 7.60
C GLN A 63 -3.30 4.17 7.01
N ASN A 64 -2.23 4.87 7.36
CA ASN A 64 -1.96 6.21 6.84
C ASN A 64 -1.76 6.25 5.32
N LYS A 65 -1.18 5.20 4.72
CA LYS A 65 -1.01 5.12 3.26
C LYS A 65 -2.32 4.75 2.56
N VAL A 66 -3.12 3.87 3.14
CA VAL A 66 -4.48 3.57 2.64
C VAL A 66 -5.35 4.83 2.68
N ASP A 67 -5.27 5.61 3.75
CA ASP A 67 -6.02 6.87 3.88
C ASP A 67 -5.55 7.94 2.89
N ASP A 68 -4.25 8.00 2.56
CA ASP A 68 -3.72 8.88 1.52
C ASP A 68 -4.31 8.54 0.14
N LEU A 69 -4.28 7.27 -0.25
CA LEU A 69 -4.88 6.83 -1.52
C LEU A 69 -6.38 7.12 -1.54
N ARG A 70 -7.10 6.85 -0.45
CA ARG A 70 -8.52 7.16 -0.32
C ARG A 70 -8.78 8.65 -0.59
N LYS A 71 -8.01 9.54 0.02
CA LYS A 71 -8.12 10.99 -0.21
C LYS A 71 -7.85 11.34 -1.67
N ALA A 72 -6.82 10.78 -2.28
CA ALA A 72 -6.51 11.01 -3.70
C ALA A 72 -7.66 10.56 -4.64
N LEU A 73 -8.26 9.40 -4.38
CA LEU A 73 -9.41 8.89 -5.15
C LEU A 73 -10.63 9.81 -5.05
N PHE A 74 -10.97 10.27 -3.84
CA PHE A 74 -12.16 11.09 -3.61
C PHE A 74 -11.97 12.57 -3.93
N ALA A 75 -10.76 13.11 -3.84
CA ALA A 75 -10.45 14.48 -4.28
C ALA A 75 -10.69 14.62 -5.79
N ASN A 76 -10.24 13.66 -6.59
CA ASN A 76 -10.48 13.64 -8.04
C ASN A 76 -11.97 13.47 -8.38
N LYS A 77 -12.72 12.69 -7.60
CA LYS A 77 -14.17 12.52 -7.78
C LYS A 77 -14.97 13.81 -7.51
N LEU A 78 -14.49 14.66 -6.60
CA LEU A 78 -15.10 15.96 -6.31
C LEU A 78 -14.80 17.01 -7.40
N LEU A 79 -13.68 16.86 -8.13
CA LEU A 79 -13.30 17.72 -9.25
C LEU A 79 -13.99 17.35 -10.57
N ALA A 80 -14.53 16.13 -10.69
CA ALA A 80 -15.24 15.65 -11.88
C ALA A 80 -16.74 16.02 -11.91
N LYS A 81 -17.20 16.91 -11.02
CA LYS A 81 -18.56 17.46 -10.94
C LYS A 81 -18.57 18.92 -11.36
#